data_AF-A0A6J6JTC9-F1
#
_entry.id   AF-A0A6J6JTC9-F1
#
_cell.length_a   1.000
_cell.length_b   1.000
_cell.length_c   1.000
_cell.angle_alpha   90.00
_cell.angle_beta   90.00
_cell.angle_gamma   90.00
#
_symmetry.space_group_name_H-M   'P 1'
#
loop_
_entity.id
_entity.type
_entity.pdbx_description
1 polymer ?
#
loop_
_entity_poly.entity_id
_entity_poly.type
_entity_poly.pdbx_seq_one_letter_code
_entity_poly.pdbx_strand_id
1 'polypeptide(L)'
;MHNLLASTVEPRSIPPKGFGSFALDWIPKGSHIATFGGPILMAEQFSLQTADVRSRSIQIERGSFVTGPPQREPGDSINHSCEPNCGMRNATQIVTMRDVLKSEELTYDYAMSDTSDYDEFRCGCGTQSCRDTVTGADWKLPDIQARYQGYFSPYIARKIVAEMQKRILTKSDVEKLVSQYDSNPRYALKSALRKATGYTWESFDDLVFRVEHVTEMQLVQLQRGDTDAFDWLLTLLNEQRTVES
;
A
#
# COMPACT_ATOMS: atom_id res chain seq x y z
N MET A 1 6.15 9.58 19.99
CA MET A 1 5.89 10.10 18.63
C MET A 1 4.41 10.33 18.53
N HIS A 2 4.00 11.47 17.99
CA HIS A 2 2.61 11.96 17.97
C HIS A 2 2.16 12.13 16.52
N ASN A 3 0.86 12.03 16.29
CA ASN A 3 0.21 12.43 15.05
C ASN A 3 0.06 13.96 15.05
N LEU A 4 0.82 14.60 14.17
CA LEU A 4 0.92 16.06 14.11
C LEU A 4 -0.04 16.63 13.07
N LEU A 5 -0.62 17.78 13.38
CA LEU A 5 -1.41 18.61 12.47
C LEU A 5 -0.74 19.98 12.33
N ALA A 6 -0.69 20.51 11.10
CA ALA A 6 -0.14 21.81 10.82
C ALA A 6 -0.93 22.93 11.52
N SER A 7 -0.26 23.99 11.96
CA SER A 7 -0.89 25.12 12.65
C SER A 7 -1.84 25.96 11.78
N THR A 8 -1.80 25.77 10.46
CA THR A 8 -2.72 26.39 9.50
C THR A 8 -4.04 25.62 9.36
N VAL A 9 -4.20 24.54 10.12
CA VAL A 9 -5.32 23.61 10.04
C VAL A 9 -5.87 23.37 11.44
N GLU A 10 -7.19 23.25 11.56
CA GLU A 10 -7.85 22.91 12.81
C GLU A 10 -8.73 21.66 12.66
N PRO A 11 -8.74 20.76 13.65
CA PRO A 11 -9.70 19.68 13.69
C PRO A 11 -11.05 20.22 14.15
N ARG A 12 -12.13 19.88 13.45
CA ARG A 12 -13.51 20.20 13.80
C ARG A 12 -14.32 18.93 13.94
N SER A 13 -15.25 18.91 14.90
CA SER A 13 -16.26 17.86 14.98
C SER A 13 -17.24 18.01 13.81
N ILE A 14 -17.53 16.90 13.13
CA ILE A 14 -18.46 16.80 11.99
C ILE A 14 -19.47 15.66 12.23
N PRO A 15 -20.40 15.78 13.18
CA PRO A 15 -21.37 14.72 13.44
C PRO A 15 -22.24 14.40 12.21
N PRO A 16 -22.60 13.12 11.96
CA PRO A 16 -22.21 11.91 12.72
C PRO A 16 -20.86 11.31 12.26
N LYS A 17 -20.12 11.94 11.34
CA LYS A 17 -18.90 11.43 10.70
C LYS A 17 -17.66 11.42 11.61
N GLY A 18 -17.72 12.06 12.78
CA GLY A 18 -16.59 12.13 13.71
C GLY A 18 -15.87 13.47 13.62
N PHE A 19 -14.62 13.48 13.16
CA PHE A 19 -13.79 14.68 13.06
C PHE A 19 -13.28 14.87 11.63
N GLY A 20 -13.01 16.12 11.24
CA GLY A 20 -12.37 16.47 9.98
C GLY A 20 -11.45 17.67 10.19
N SER A 21 -10.47 17.84 9.32
CA SER A 21 -9.49 18.92 9.43
C SER A 21 -9.79 20.00 8.41
N PHE A 22 -9.77 21.27 8.83
CA PHE A 22 -10.19 22.39 7.99
C PHE A 22 -9.14 23.49 7.95
N ALA A 23 -8.98 24.10 6.78
CA ALA A 23 -8.02 25.18 6.59
C ALA A 23 -8.47 26.44 7.36
N LEU A 24 -7.57 27.03 8.15
CA LEU A 24 -7.81 28.29 8.87
C LEU A 24 -7.71 29.51 7.94
N ASP A 25 -6.92 29.41 6.89
CA ASP A 25 -6.71 30.42 5.85
C ASP A 25 -6.31 29.74 4.53
N TRP A 26 -5.97 30.52 3.50
CA TRP A 26 -5.38 29.99 2.26
C TRP A 26 -4.08 29.23 2.54
N ILE A 27 -3.97 28.02 1.98
CA ILE A 27 -2.80 27.16 2.10
C ILE A 27 -2.25 26.89 0.68
N PRO A 28 -0.99 27.24 0.39
CA PRO A 28 -0.37 26.95 -0.91
C PRO A 28 -0.29 25.46 -1.22
N LYS A 29 -0.23 25.12 -2.51
CA LYS A 29 0.17 23.78 -2.99
C LYS A 29 1.54 23.35 -2.41
N GLY A 30 1.63 22.09 -2.01
CA GLY A 30 2.86 21.47 -1.49
C GLY A 30 3.12 21.75 -0.01
N SER A 31 2.24 22.47 0.67
CA SER A 31 2.32 22.70 2.12
C SER A 31 2.08 21.40 2.90
N HIS A 32 2.85 21.21 3.97
CA HIS A 32 2.65 20.12 4.93
C HIS A 32 1.36 20.34 5.74
N ILE A 33 0.59 19.26 5.91
CA ILE A 33 -0.72 19.27 6.59
C ILE A 33 -0.70 18.38 7.83
N ALA A 34 -0.24 17.14 7.70
CA ALA A 34 -0.22 16.19 8.81
C ALA A 34 0.98 15.25 8.72
N THR A 35 1.41 14.73 9.86
CA THR A 35 2.39 13.64 9.96
C THR A 35 1.85 12.56 10.86
N PHE A 36 1.72 11.34 10.34
CA PHE A 36 1.45 10.15 11.15
C PHE A 36 2.72 9.74 11.90
N GLY A 37 2.62 9.56 13.21
CA GLY A 37 3.71 9.22 14.10
C GLY A 37 3.25 8.26 15.20
N GLY A 38 4.12 7.32 15.56
CA GLY A 38 3.82 6.28 16.53
C GLY A 38 4.69 5.05 16.33
N PRO A 39 4.52 4.00 17.15
CA PRO A 39 5.13 2.70 16.89
C PRO A 39 4.70 2.14 15.54
N ILE A 40 5.58 1.34 14.93
CA ILE A 40 5.23 0.50 13.79
C ILE A 40 4.77 -0.84 14.35
N LEU A 41 3.51 -1.20 14.10
CA LEU A 41 2.96 -2.49 14.45
C LEU A 41 2.94 -3.42 13.24
N MET A 42 3.31 -4.68 13.46
CA MET A 42 3.10 -5.72 12.46
C MET A 42 1.63 -6.14 12.43
N ALA A 43 1.16 -6.72 11.31
CA ALA A 43 -0.24 -7.08 11.08
C ALA A 43 -0.91 -7.83 12.24
N GLU A 44 -0.21 -8.77 12.87
CA GLU A 44 -0.70 -9.50 14.04
C GLU A 44 -0.95 -8.60 15.25
N GLN A 45 -0.03 -7.69 15.55
CA GLN A 45 -0.17 -6.74 16.67
C GLN A 45 -1.19 -5.63 16.35
N PHE A 46 -1.26 -5.23 15.08
CA PHE A 46 -2.18 -4.24 14.58
C PHE A 46 -3.63 -4.73 14.63
N SER A 47 -3.88 -6.00 14.30
CA SER A 47 -5.23 -6.59 14.33
C SER A 47 -5.83 -6.65 15.74
N LEU A 48 -4.99 -6.66 16.78
CA LEU A 48 -5.39 -6.61 18.19
C LEU A 48 -5.79 -5.19 18.67
N GLN A 49 -5.55 -4.15 17.87
CA GLN A 49 -5.94 -2.78 18.22
C GLN A 49 -7.44 -2.55 18.06
N THR A 50 -7.96 -1.54 18.77
CA THR A 50 -9.36 -1.13 18.64
C THR A 50 -9.67 -0.65 17.22
N ALA A 51 -10.93 -0.75 16.79
CA ALA A 51 -11.35 -0.23 15.48
C ALA A 51 -11.04 1.27 15.34
N ASP A 52 -11.19 2.04 16.41
CA ASP A 52 -10.79 3.45 16.45
C ASP A 52 -9.32 3.62 16.11
N VAL A 53 -8.39 3.01 16.87
CA VAL A 53 -6.94 3.13 16.61
C VAL A 53 -6.57 2.67 15.20
N ARG A 54 -7.16 1.58 14.71
CA ARG A 54 -6.91 1.09 13.34
C ARG A 54 -7.35 2.11 12.28
N SER A 55 -8.55 2.70 12.41
CA SER A 55 -9.11 3.68 11.46
C SER A 55 -8.32 4.99 11.30
N ARG A 56 -7.40 5.27 12.22
CA ARG A 56 -6.54 6.47 12.26
C ARG A 56 -5.05 6.11 12.22
N SER A 57 -4.75 4.92 11.71
CA SER A 57 -3.39 4.44 11.41
C SER A 57 -3.15 4.42 9.91
N ILE A 58 -1.89 4.38 9.50
CA ILE A 58 -1.50 4.37 8.08
C ILE A 58 -0.58 3.19 7.78
N GLN A 59 -0.82 2.50 6.67
CA GLN A 59 0.08 1.48 6.17
C GLN A 59 1.32 2.09 5.53
N ILE A 60 2.50 1.58 5.90
CA ILE A 60 3.78 2.04 5.35
C ILE A 60 4.56 0.95 4.62
N GLU A 61 4.18 -0.31 4.83
CA GLU A 61 4.70 -1.49 4.12
C GLU A 61 3.71 -2.65 4.27
N ARG A 62 3.92 -3.75 3.53
CA ARG A 62 3.17 -4.99 3.69
C ARG A 62 3.17 -5.43 5.16
N GLY A 63 1.99 -5.41 5.76
CA GLY A 63 1.80 -5.83 7.15
C GLY A 63 2.49 -4.95 8.18
N SER A 64 2.87 -3.71 7.85
CA SER A 64 3.46 -2.75 8.77
C SER A 64 2.68 -1.43 8.77
N PHE A 65 2.28 -0.99 9.95
CA PHE A 65 1.37 0.14 10.14
C PHE A 65 1.94 1.10 11.16
N VAL A 66 1.97 2.39 10.86
CA VAL A 66 2.25 3.42 11.87
C VAL A 66 0.98 3.65 12.67
N THR A 67 1.06 3.36 13.97
CA THR A 67 -0.11 3.35 14.85
C THR A 67 -0.03 4.48 15.86
N GLY A 68 -1.03 5.36 15.85
CA GLY A 68 -1.15 6.45 16.83
C GLY A 68 -1.45 5.96 18.25
N PRO A 69 -1.40 6.85 19.26
CA PRO A 69 -1.72 6.49 20.64
C PRO A 69 -3.20 6.08 20.84
N PRO A 70 -3.58 5.47 21.97
CA PRO A 70 -4.99 5.12 22.23
C PRO A 70 -5.93 6.33 22.23
N GLN A 71 -5.45 7.49 22.66
CA GLN A 71 -6.20 8.75 22.61
C GLN A 71 -6.04 9.43 21.26
N ARG A 72 -7.10 10.08 20.78
CA ARG A 72 -7.06 10.86 19.54
C ARG A 72 -6.21 12.12 19.68
N GLU A 73 -5.43 12.39 18.64
CA GLU A 73 -4.60 13.56 18.45
C GLU A 73 -5.09 14.33 17.21
N PRO A 74 -4.79 15.64 17.09
CA PRO A 74 -5.26 16.46 15.97
C PRO A 74 -4.92 15.89 14.59
N GLY A 75 -3.74 15.27 14.43
CA GLY A 75 -3.30 14.66 13.17
C GLY A 75 -4.13 13.45 12.71
N ASP A 76 -5.03 12.93 13.55
CA ASP A 76 -5.90 11.78 13.24
C ASP A 76 -7.13 12.15 12.40
N SER A 77 -7.34 13.45 12.18
CA SER A 77 -8.59 13.99 11.65
C SER A 77 -8.50 14.31 10.15
N ILE A 78 -7.69 13.57 9.37
CA ILE A 78 -7.64 13.71 7.91
C ILE A 78 -8.51 12.63 7.29
N ASN A 79 -9.65 13.05 6.74
CA ASN A 79 -10.62 12.13 6.16
C ASN A 79 -10.30 11.73 4.72
N HIS A 80 -10.98 10.68 4.29
CA HIS A 80 -11.06 10.28 2.90
C HIS A 80 -11.90 11.24 2.05
N SER A 81 -11.46 11.51 0.82
CA SER A 81 -12.30 11.98 -0.28
C SER A 81 -11.90 11.29 -1.59
N CYS A 82 -12.89 10.97 -2.44
CA CYS A 82 -12.63 10.50 -3.81
C CYS A 82 -12.19 11.63 -4.75
N GLU A 83 -12.33 12.90 -4.35
CA GLU A 83 -11.75 14.08 -5.01
C GLU A 83 -11.02 14.94 -3.96
N PRO A 84 -9.85 14.48 -3.48
CA PRO A 84 -9.14 15.12 -2.38
C PRO A 84 -8.36 16.35 -2.84
N ASN A 85 -7.95 17.17 -1.86
CA ASN A 85 -7.03 18.28 -2.04
C ASN A 85 -5.62 18.01 -1.48
N CYS A 86 -5.42 16.86 -0.80
CA CYS A 86 -4.14 16.42 -0.27
C CYS A 86 -3.73 15.04 -0.80
N GLY A 87 -2.44 14.73 -0.64
CA GLY A 87 -1.86 13.43 -0.96
C GLY A 87 -0.57 13.17 -0.18
N MET A 88 0.06 12.02 -0.42
CA MET A 88 1.25 11.60 0.31
C MET A 88 2.50 12.31 -0.22
N ARG A 89 3.32 12.85 0.67
CA ARG A 89 4.69 13.30 0.35
C ARG A 89 5.71 12.17 0.48
N ASN A 90 5.49 11.30 1.46
CA ASN A 90 6.32 10.15 1.79
C ASN A 90 5.47 9.12 2.53
N ALA A 91 6.08 8.21 3.30
CA ALA A 91 5.35 7.14 3.99
C ALA A 91 4.36 7.65 5.05
N THR A 92 4.56 8.84 5.62
CA THR A 92 3.77 9.29 6.79
C THR A 92 3.32 10.75 6.74
N GLN A 93 3.70 11.51 5.70
CA GLN A 93 3.36 12.94 5.61
C GLN A 93 2.33 13.22 4.53
N ILE A 94 1.34 14.05 4.89
CA ILE A 94 0.31 14.57 4.01
C ILE A 94 0.68 15.99 3.59
N VAL A 95 0.53 16.28 2.29
CA VAL A 95 0.72 17.61 1.70
C VAL A 95 -0.44 17.99 0.78
N THR A 96 -0.66 19.28 0.57
CA THR A 96 -1.63 19.78 -0.41
C THR A 96 -1.18 19.52 -1.86
N MET A 97 -2.09 19.08 -2.72
CA MET A 97 -1.85 18.84 -4.16
C MET A 97 -2.17 20.06 -5.04
N ARG A 98 -2.94 21.00 -4.48
CA ARG A 98 -3.33 22.30 -5.04
C ARG A 98 -3.40 23.34 -3.92
N ASP A 99 -3.60 24.59 -4.28
CA ASP A 99 -3.97 25.61 -3.31
C ASP A 99 -5.31 25.25 -2.66
N VAL A 100 -5.42 25.46 -1.35
CA VAL A 100 -6.61 25.18 -0.53
C VAL A 100 -7.13 26.48 0.04
N LEU A 101 -8.41 26.78 -0.14
CA LEU A 101 -9.03 27.98 0.40
C LEU A 101 -9.38 27.81 1.88
N LYS A 102 -9.51 28.95 2.56
CA LYS A 102 -10.04 29.01 3.93
C LYS A 102 -11.34 28.21 4.04
N SER A 103 -11.46 27.45 5.13
CA SER A 103 -12.60 26.61 5.48
C SER A 103 -12.84 25.39 4.59
N GLU A 104 -12.01 25.12 3.57
CA GLU A 104 -12.05 23.81 2.91
C GLU A 104 -11.61 22.70 3.88
N GLU A 105 -12.23 21.52 3.76
CA GLU A 105 -11.79 20.31 4.46
C GLU A 105 -10.53 19.73 3.77
N LEU A 106 -9.53 19.36 4.56
CA LEU A 106 -8.31 18.70 4.10
C LEU A 106 -8.58 17.20 4.08
N THR A 107 -8.53 16.62 2.89
CA THR A 107 -8.81 15.20 2.66
C THR A 107 -7.77 14.61 1.73
N TYR A 108 -7.53 13.30 1.83
CA TYR A 108 -6.71 12.54 0.88
C TYR A 108 -7.44 11.26 0.46
N ASP A 109 -6.96 10.61 -0.59
CA ASP A 109 -7.49 9.34 -1.03
C ASP A 109 -6.70 8.22 -0.36
N TYR A 110 -7.36 7.32 0.38
CA TYR A 110 -6.69 6.25 1.12
C TYR A 110 -5.99 5.25 0.19
N ALA A 111 -6.40 5.18 -1.08
CA ALA A 111 -5.68 4.45 -2.12
C ALA A 111 -4.23 4.98 -2.33
N MET A 112 -3.89 6.17 -1.81
CA MET A 112 -2.53 6.69 -1.85
C MET A 112 -1.60 6.04 -0.82
N SER A 113 -2.11 5.35 0.20
CA SER A 113 -1.32 4.76 1.29
C SER A 113 -1.60 3.28 1.55
N ASP A 114 -2.86 2.86 1.47
CA ASP A 114 -3.33 1.60 2.04
C ASP A 114 -3.71 0.56 0.99
N THR A 115 -3.53 -0.72 1.34
CA THR A 115 -3.78 -1.88 0.45
C THR A 115 -4.51 -3.04 1.12
N SER A 116 -4.79 -2.90 2.41
CA SER A 116 -5.39 -3.93 3.25
C SER A 116 -6.84 -3.59 3.54
N ASP A 117 -7.61 -4.59 3.94
CA ASP A 117 -9.05 -4.46 4.11
C ASP A 117 -9.49 -3.73 5.40
N TYR A 118 -8.55 -3.40 6.30
CA TYR A 118 -8.89 -2.81 7.61
C TYR A 118 -9.56 -1.43 7.51
N ASP A 119 -9.37 -0.73 6.39
CA ASP A 119 -9.92 0.60 6.11
C ASP A 119 -10.89 0.59 4.91
N GLU A 120 -11.51 -0.55 4.60
CA GLU A 120 -12.62 -0.56 3.63
C GLU A 120 -13.92 -0.06 4.26
N PHE A 121 -14.62 0.81 3.55
CA PHE A 121 -15.88 1.39 4.04
C PHE A 121 -16.75 1.89 2.90
N ARG A 122 -18.05 2.08 3.20
CA ARG A 122 -18.96 2.82 2.33
C ARG A 122 -18.65 4.30 2.36
N CYS A 123 -18.27 4.86 1.23
CA CYS A 123 -17.87 6.25 1.12
C CYS A 123 -19.08 7.19 1.12
N GLY A 124 -19.00 8.23 1.94
CA GLY A 124 -19.99 9.32 2.01
C GLY A 124 -19.37 10.69 1.76
N CYS A 125 -18.34 10.77 0.90
CA CYS A 125 -17.62 12.02 0.64
C CYS A 125 -18.46 13.03 -0.15
N GLY A 126 -19.45 12.58 -0.94
CA GLY A 126 -20.40 13.45 -1.65
C GLY A 126 -19.83 14.14 -2.89
N THR A 127 -18.63 13.75 -3.33
CA THR A 127 -18.02 14.23 -4.58
C THR A 127 -18.70 13.62 -5.81
N GLN A 128 -18.54 14.25 -6.98
CA GLN A 128 -19.18 13.75 -8.21
C GLN A 128 -18.60 12.40 -8.64
N SER A 129 -17.28 12.19 -8.46
CA SER A 129 -16.60 10.92 -8.71
C SER A 129 -16.53 10.01 -7.47
N CYS A 130 -17.51 10.06 -6.57
CA CYS A 130 -17.55 9.18 -5.41
C CYS A 130 -17.58 7.70 -5.86
N ARG A 131 -16.71 6.87 -5.29
CA ARG A 131 -16.63 5.42 -5.59
C ARG A 131 -17.68 4.59 -4.86
N ASP A 132 -18.46 5.19 -3.96
CA ASP A 132 -19.42 4.56 -3.03
C ASP A 132 -18.85 3.56 -2.03
N THR A 133 -17.80 2.82 -2.39
CA THR A 133 -17.05 1.91 -1.53
C THR A 133 -15.56 2.10 -1.80
N VAL A 134 -14.80 2.32 -0.72
CA VAL A 134 -13.34 2.38 -0.77
C VAL A 134 -12.80 1.00 -0.44
N THR A 135 -11.86 0.49 -1.25
CA THR A 135 -11.28 -0.84 -1.08
C THR A 135 -9.75 -0.80 -1.04
N GLY A 136 -9.13 -1.83 -0.45
CA GLY A 136 -7.68 -2.02 -0.47
C GLY A 136 -7.10 -2.31 -1.87
N ALA A 137 -7.96 -2.44 -2.89
CA ALA A 137 -7.57 -2.63 -4.29
C ALA A 137 -7.64 -1.34 -5.13
N ASP A 138 -8.14 -0.22 -4.58
CA ASP A 138 -8.42 1.00 -5.35
C ASP A 138 -7.15 1.62 -5.97
N TRP A 139 -5.98 1.41 -5.37
CA TRP A 139 -4.69 1.84 -5.92
C TRP A 139 -4.36 1.21 -7.29
N LYS A 140 -5.05 0.11 -7.67
CA LYS A 140 -4.92 -0.54 -8.98
C LYS A 140 -5.72 0.15 -10.08
N LEU A 141 -6.66 1.02 -9.73
CA LEU A 141 -7.53 1.66 -10.71
C LEU A 141 -6.71 2.64 -11.58
N PRO A 142 -6.78 2.53 -12.92
CA PRO A 142 -5.98 3.38 -13.81
C PRO A 142 -6.26 4.88 -13.66
N ASP A 143 -7.50 5.27 -13.36
CA ASP A 143 -7.87 6.67 -13.16
C ASP A 143 -7.26 7.24 -11.86
N ILE A 144 -7.28 6.48 -10.77
CA ILE A 144 -6.64 6.82 -9.49
C ILE A 144 -5.12 6.97 -9.68
N GLN A 145 -4.49 6.04 -10.38
CA GLN A 145 -3.06 6.11 -10.69
C GLN A 145 -2.71 7.36 -11.52
N ALA A 146 -3.52 7.68 -12.53
CA ALA A 146 -3.30 8.86 -13.36
C ALA A 146 -3.53 10.17 -12.59
N ARG A 147 -4.58 10.25 -11.77
CA ARG A 147 -4.93 11.46 -11.02
C ARG A 147 -3.93 11.83 -9.93
N TYR A 148 -3.37 10.83 -9.24
CA TYR A 148 -2.52 11.04 -8.06
C TYR A 148 -1.05 10.71 -8.30
N GLN A 149 -0.62 10.69 -9.55
CA GLN A 149 0.78 10.50 -9.91
C GLN A 149 1.68 11.47 -9.11
N GLY A 150 2.66 10.92 -8.39
CA GLY A 150 3.57 11.68 -7.54
C GLY A 150 3.09 11.94 -6.11
N TYR A 151 1.88 11.51 -5.75
CA TYR A 151 1.31 11.65 -4.40
C TYR A 151 0.97 10.31 -3.73
N PHE A 152 1.43 9.20 -4.28
CA PHE A 152 1.39 7.90 -3.63
C PHE A 152 2.49 7.76 -2.57
N SER A 153 2.20 7.04 -1.49
CA SER A 153 3.23 6.61 -0.54
C SER A 153 4.30 5.79 -1.28
N PRO A 154 5.55 5.74 -0.79
CA PRO A 154 6.60 4.90 -1.39
C PRO A 154 6.20 3.42 -1.49
N TYR A 155 5.38 2.94 -0.55
CA TYR A 155 4.83 1.60 -0.58
C TYR A 155 3.92 1.40 -1.79
N ILE A 156 2.89 2.23 -1.96
CA ILE A 156 1.96 2.12 -3.10
C ILE A 156 2.68 2.35 -4.43
N ALA A 157 3.56 3.35 -4.52
CA ALA A 157 4.31 3.64 -5.74
C ALA A 157 5.14 2.42 -6.22
N ARG A 158 5.79 1.71 -5.28
CA ARG A 158 6.51 0.46 -5.58
C ARG A 158 5.58 -0.63 -6.08
N LYS A 159 4.38 -0.76 -5.51
CA LYS A 159 3.39 -1.75 -5.98
C LYS A 159 2.87 -1.43 -7.38
N ILE A 160 2.59 -0.17 -7.69
CA ILE A 160 2.16 0.25 -9.03
C ILE A 160 3.22 -0.12 -10.05
N VAL A 161 4.50 0.21 -9.78
CA VAL A 161 5.62 -0.16 -10.66
C VAL A 161 5.72 -1.69 -10.82
N ALA A 162 5.55 -2.45 -9.75
CA ALA A 162 5.58 -3.91 -9.82
C ALA A 162 4.43 -4.46 -10.66
N GLU A 163 3.19 -3.98 -10.51
CA GLU A 163 2.06 -4.41 -11.35
C GLU A 163 2.29 -4.08 -12.83
N MET A 164 2.90 -2.94 -13.14
CA MET A 164 3.28 -2.58 -14.52
C MET A 164 4.37 -3.49 -15.10
N GLN A 165 5.28 -3.99 -14.27
CA GLN A 165 6.39 -4.86 -14.68
C GLN A 165 6.04 -6.35 -14.67
N LYS A 166 5.02 -6.74 -13.90
CA LYS A 166 4.55 -8.10 -13.75
C LYS A 166 4.17 -8.66 -15.12
N ARG A 167 4.73 -9.80 -15.49
CA ARG A 167 4.37 -10.52 -16.71
C ARG A 167 4.43 -12.02 -16.53
N ILE A 168 3.67 -12.72 -17.37
CA ILE A 168 3.77 -14.17 -17.51
C ILE A 168 5.18 -14.53 -18.00
N LEU A 169 5.75 -15.61 -17.45
CA LEU A 169 7.06 -16.10 -17.87
C LEU A 169 6.99 -16.64 -19.30
N THR A 170 7.98 -16.33 -20.12
CA THR A 170 8.09 -16.90 -21.48
C THR A 170 8.76 -18.26 -21.43
N LYS A 171 8.68 -19.01 -22.54
CA LYS A 171 9.47 -20.24 -22.72
C LYS A 171 10.97 -20.02 -22.45
N SER A 172 11.54 -18.96 -23.02
CA SER A 172 12.96 -18.62 -22.83
C SER A 172 13.31 -18.29 -21.36
N ASP A 173 12.40 -17.64 -20.63
CA ASP A 173 12.62 -17.37 -19.19
C ASP A 173 12.73 -18.67 -18.38
N VAL A 174 11.88 -19.64 -18.71
CA VAL A 174 11.85 -20.95 -18.05
C VAL A 174 13.04 -21.81 -18.44
N GLU A 175 13.43 -21.83 -19.71
CA GLU A 175 14.67 -22.52 -20.15
C GLU A 175 15.88 -21.98 -19.39
N LYS A 176 15.97 -20.66 -19.20
CA LYS A 176 17.01 -20.04 -18.40
C LYS A 176 16.93 -20.44 -16.93
N LEU A 177 15.73 -20.46 -16.35
CA LEU A 177 15.49 -20.94 -14.98
C LEU A 177 16.00 -22.37 -14.81
N VAL A 178 15.56 -23.30 -15.64
CA VAL A 178 15.96 -24.72 -15.59
C VAL A 178 17.47 -24.88 -15.76
N SER A 179 18.08 -24.16 -16.72
CA SER A 179 19.53 -24.24 -16.96
C SER A 179 20.40 -23.81 -15.78
N GLN A 180 19.87 -22.96 -14.89
CA GLN A 180 20.59 -22.44 -13.73
C GLN A 180 20.23 -23.19 -12.44
N TYR A 181 19.13 -23.94 -12.46
CA TYR A 181 18.49 -24.50 -11.28
C TYR A 181 19.41 -25.47 -10.52
N ASP A 182 19.99 -26.45 -11.20
CA ASP A 182 20.85 -27.48 -10.56
C ASP A 182 22.06 -26.88 -9.84
N SER A 183 22.57 -25.75 -10.35
CA SER A 183 23.75 -25.08 -9.80
C SER A 183 23.41 -24.11 -8.65
N ASN A 184 22.26 -23.44 -8.73
CA ASN A 184 21.84 -22.43 -7.76
C ASN A 184 20.31 -22.21 -7.80
N PRO A 185 19.53 -23.11 -7.18
CA PRO A 185 18.08 -23.14 -7.36
C PRO A 185 17.42 -21.89 -6.80
N ARG A 186 17.85 -21.41 -5.62
CA ARG A 186 17.32 -20.19 -5.01
C ARG A 186 17.54 -18.96 -5.88
N TYR A 187 18.71 -18.82 -6.51
CA TYR A 187 18.98 -17.72 -7.43
C TYR A 187 18.09 -17.81 -8.68
N ALA A 188 18.00 -18.99 -9.28
CA ALA A 188 17.24 -19.22 -10.50
C ALA A 188 15.74 -18.92 -10.27
N LEU A 189 15.16 -19.49 -9.22
CA LEU A 189 13.78 -19.25 -8.79
C LEU A 189 13.55 -17.76 -8.48
N LYS A 190 14.45 -17.11 -7.73
CA LYS A 190 14.35 -15.66 -7.46
C LYS A 190 14.30 -14.85 -8.76
N SER A 191 15.16 -15.17 -9.72
CA SER A 191 15.19 -14.45 -11.00
C SER A 191 13.89 -14.60 -11.79
N ALA A 192 13.26 -15.78 -11.73
CA ALA A 192 11.96 -16.03 -12.37
C ALA A 192 10.84 -15.30 -11.63
N LEU A 193 10.78 -15.42 -10.30
CA LEU A 193 9.79 -14.74 -9.45
C LEU A 193 9.79 -13.22 -9.67
N ARG A 194 10.97 -12.58 -9.77
CA ARG A 194 11.07 -11.14 -10.05
C ARG A 194 10.33 -10.70 -11.31
N LYS A 195 10.30 -11.55 -12.34
CA LYS A 195 9.55 -11.29 -13.59
C LYS A 195 8.07 -11.56 -13.40
N ALA A 196 7.75 -12.69 -12.75
CA ALA A 196 6.38 -13.16 -12.53
C ALA A 196 5.58 -12.27 -11.54
N THR A 197 6.26 -11.54 -10.65
CA THR A 197 5.64 -10.65 -9.68
C THR A 197 5.86 -9.17 -9.98
N GLY A 198 6.86 -8.84 -10.80
CA GLY A 198 7.30 -7.47 -11.08
C GLY A 198 8.14 -6.81 -9.98
N TYR A 199 8.34 -7.46 -8.83
CA TYR A 199 9.16 -6.94 -7.72
C TYR A 199 10.65 -7.20 -7.93
N THR A 200 11.27 -6.44 -8.83
CA THR A 200 12.64 -6.69 -9.30
C THR A 200 13.74 -6.53 -8.24
N TRP A 201 13.45 -5.88 -7.11
CA TRP A 201 14.40 -5.60 -6.03
C TRP A 201 14.28 -6.53 -4.81
N GLU A 202 13.17 -7.25 -4.66
CA GLU A 202 12.87 -7.97 -3.42
C GLU A 202 13.77 -9.20 -3.18
N SER A 203 13.78 -9.60 -1.90
CA SER A 203 14.43 -10.84 -1.46
C SER A 203 13.66 -12.06 -2.01
N PHE A 204 14.30 -13.24 -1.98
CA PHE A 204 13.60 -14.47 -2.35
C PHE A 204 12.39 -14.71 -1.42
N ASP A 205 12.55 -14.41 -0.14
CA ASP A 205 11.54 -14.70 0.88
C ASP A 205 10.30 -13.82 0.70
N ASP A 206 10.48 -12.54 0.38
CA ASP A 206 9.36 -11.64 0.08
C ASP A 206 8.65 -12.01 -1.23
N LEU A 207 9.40 -12.50 -2.22
CA LEU A 207 8.84 -12.91 -3.50
C LEU A 207 7.98 -14.16 -3.39
N VAL A 208 8.39 -15.15 -2.60
CA VAL A 208 7.58 -16.39 -2.42
C VAL A 208 6.26 -16.12 -1.71
N PHE A 209 6.20 -15.12 -0.83
CA PHE A 209 4.93 -14.67 -0.23
C PHE A 209 3.92 -14.11 -1.24
N ARG A 210 4.35 -13.77 -2.46
CA ARG A 210 3.50 -13.21 -3.52
C ARG A 210 3.03 -14.26 -4.51
N VAL A 211 3.52 -15.49 -4.40
CA VAL A 211 3.06 -16.60 -5.22
C VAL A 211 1.69 -17.01 -4.71
N GLU A 212 0.69 -16.94 -5.57
CA GLU A 212 -0.67 -17.34 -5.23
C GLU A 212 -0.70 -18.81 -4.77
N HIS A 213 -1.50 -19.10 -3.75
CA HIS A 213 -1.72 -20.43 -3.20
C HIS A 213 -0.51 -21.08 -2.48
N VAL A 214 0.58 -20.34 -2.19
CA VAL A 214 1.61 -20.82 -1.27
C VAL A 214 1.05 -20.89 0.16
N THR A 215 1.10 -22.07 0.77
CA THR A 215 0.75 -22.27 2.18
C THR A 215 1.88 -21.78 3.10
N GLU A 216 1.57 -21.48 4.37
CA GLU A 216 2.59 -21.13 5.37
C GLU A 216 3.68 -22.20 5.51
N MET A 217 3.29 -23.47 5.44
CA MET A 217 4.22 -24.60 5.50
C MET A 217 5.18 -24.60 4.31
N GLN A 218 4.66 -24.46 3.09
CA GLN A 218 5.50 -24.37 1.88
C GLN A 218 6.43 -23.17 1.93
N LEU A 219 5.96 -22.05 2.45
CA LEU A 219 6.77 -20.86 2.62
C LEU A 219 7.95 -21.11 3.57
N VAL A 220 7.70 -21.73 4.73
CA VAL A 220 8.78 -22.10 5.68
C VAL A 220 9.77 -23.08 5.04
N GLN A 221 9.29 -24.04 4.25
CA GLN A 221 10.13 -24.98 3.52
C GLN A 221 11.01 -24.27 2.47
N LEU A 222 10.42 -23.39 1.65
CA LEU A 222 11.11 -22.54 0.67
C LEU A 222 12.19 -21.69 1.34
N GLN A 223 11.90 -21.07 2.48
CA GLN A 223 12.85 -20.24 3.22
C GLN A 223 14.03 -21.05 3.77
N ARG A 224 13.80 -22.31 4.16
CA ARG A 224 14.82 -23.24 4.65
C ARG A 224 15.65 -23.89 3.55
N GLY A 225 15.29 -23.67 2.28
CA GLY A 225 15.97 -24.29 1.14
C GLY A 225 15.66 -25.77 0.99
N ASP A 226 14.45 -26.17 1.36
CA ASP A 226 13.95 -27.52 1.15
C ASP A 226 13.85 -27.82 -0.36
N THR A 227 14.47 -28.92 -0.78
CA THR A 227 14.57 -29.28 -2.20
C THR A 227 13.21 -29.59 -2.81
N ASP A 228 12.35 -30.32 -2.11
CA ASP A 228 11.02 -30.69 -2.61
C ASP A 228 10.15 -29.44 -2.81
N ALA A 229 10.24 -28.47 -1.90
CA ALA A 229 9.55 -27.20 -2.03
C ALA A 229 10.11 -26.36 -3.20
N PHE A 230 11.42 -26.38 -3.45
CA PHE A 230 12.02 -25.73 -4.61
C PHE A 230 11.57 -26.38 -5.92
N ASP A 231 11.52 -27.71 -5.99
CA ASP A 231 11.08 -28.46 -7.17
C ASP A 231 9.60 -28.22 -7.47
N TRP A 232 8.78 -28.14 -6.42
CA TRP A 232 7.39 -27.71 -6.53
C TRP A 232 7.27 -26.31 -7.14
N LEU A 233 8.04 -25.33 -6.63
CA LEU A 233 7.98 -23.97 -7.14
C LEU A 233 8.50 -23.86 -8.57
N LEU A 234 9.55 -24.61 -8.92
CA LEU A 234 10.03 -24.74 -10.29
C LEU A 234 8.92 -25.23 -11.22
N THR A 235 8.23 -26.30 -10.81
CA THR A 235 7.11 -26.88 -11.55
C THR A 235 5.99 -25.89 -11.74
N LEU A 236 5.57 -25.20 -10.68
CA LEU A 236 4.55 -24.16 -10.73
C LEU A 236 4.90 -23.05 -11.73
N LEU A 237 6.12 -22.50 -11.65
CA LEU A 237 6.56 -21.42 -12.54
C LEU A 237 6.69 -21.89 -13.99
N ASN A 238 7.08 -23.15 -14.20
CA ASN A 238 7.13 -23.78 -15.51
C ASN A 238 5.71 -23.93 -16.11
N GLU A 239 4.73 -24.37 -15.33
CA GLU A 239 3.35 -24.57 -15.77
C GLU A 239 2.62 -23.25 -16.07
N GLN A 240 2.98 -22.17 -15.39
CA GLN A 240 2.39 -20.84 -15.58
C GLN A 240 2.97 -20.06 -16.78
N ARG A 241 3.90 -20.63 -17.55
CA ARG A 241 4.55 -19.92 -18.67
C ARG A 241 3.64 -19.76 -19.90
N THR A 242 3.98 -18.83 -20.78
CA THR A 242 3.34 -18.72 -22.11
C THR A 242 3.62 -19.96 -22.95
N VAL A 243 2.62 -20.43 -23.69
CA VAL A 243 2.74 -21.62 -24.56
C VAL A 243 3.50 -21.30 -25.85
N GLU A 244 3.48 -20.03 -26.28
CA GLU A 244 4.12 -19.58 -27.51
C GLU A 244 5.63 -19.30 -27.33
N SER A 245 6.39 -19.64 -28.37
CA SER A 245 7.86 -19.67 -28.44
C SER A 245 8.51 -18.31 -28.59
#